data_AF-A0A1Q4GHA9-F1
#
_entry.id   AF-A0A1Q4GHA9-F1
#
_cell.length_a   1.000
_cell.length_b   1.000
_cell.length_c   1.000
_cell.angle_alpha   90.00
_cell.angle_beta   90.00
_cell.angle_gamma   90.00
#
_symmetry.space_group_name_H-M   'P 1'
#
loop_
_entity.id
_entity.type
_entity.pdbx_description
1 polymer ?
#
loop_
_entity_poly.entity_id
_entity_poly.type
_entity_poly.pdbx_seq_one_letter_code
_entity_poly.pdbx_strand_id
1 'polypeptide(L)'
;MNTKKAFVVGSGKLANAILEADYSIPNVEILPWQPSITTSSPSIIIHAGSGRELQDCLDFCARTDSVFIELSTGLETEKLETAFPLVICPNTSILLLKTLHMLQQFGHNFKDYEISIMESHQSSKLTEPGTAYHIANSLHVAHERVISIRDAKTQAYKINIPVAYLEKHAYHQIVIKDKNDEIKIETKVLGHDSYSNGVKKILEACVNNKLANRRHTVLDLVAMGLL
;
A
#
# COMPACT_ATOMS: atom_id res chain seq x y z
N MET A 1 -3.18 18.17 -25.48
CA MET A 1 -3.83 17.30 -24.47
C MET A 1 -4.01 18.14 -23.21
N ASN A 2 -5.17 18.10 -22.54
CA ASN A 2 -5.35 18.83 -21.28
C ASN A 2 -4.54 18.15 -20.19
N THR A 3 -3.66 18.91 -19.52
CA THR A 3 -2.91 18.46 -18.35
C THR A 3 -3.88 18.15 -17.21
N LYS A 4 -3.86 16.91 -16.69
CA LYS A 4 -4.59 16.53 -15.47
C LYS A 4 -3.83 17.03 -14.25
N LYS A 5 -4.56 17.41 -13.20
CA LYS A 5 -3.97 17.82 -11.92
C LYS A 5 -4.08 16.70 -10.89
N ALA A 6 -3.01 16.48 -10.16
CA ALA A 6 -2.98 15.61 -8.98
C ALA A 6 -2.59 16.45 -7.76
N PHE A 7 -3.46 16.51 -6.76
CA PHE A 7 -3.26 17.30 -5.55
C PHE A 7 -2.82 16.43 -4.39
N VAL A 8 -1.68 16.74 -3.79
CA VAL A 8 -1.13 16.03 -2.64
C VAL A 8 -1.61 16.71 -1.36
N VAL A 9 -2.29 15.95 -0.50
CA VAL A 9 -2.86 16.41 0.75
C VAL A 9 -2.02 15.91 1.93
N GLY A 10 -1.73 16.80 2.86
CA GLY A 10 -0.91 16.53 4.05
C GLY A 10 0.44 17.26 4.01
N SER A 11 1.11 17.30 5.16
CA SER A 11 2.40 17.99 5.35
C SER A 11 3.49 17.08 5.93
N GLY A 12 3.21 15.77 6.02
CA GLY A 12 4.13 14.78 6.55
C GLY A 12 5.23 14.37 5.57
N LYS A 13 6.14 13.51 6.04
CA LYS A 13 7.28 13.01 5.25
C LYS A 13 6.86 12.39 3.91
N LEU A 14 5.75 11.63 3.88
CA LEU A 14 5.27 11.00 2.66
C LEU A 14 4.71 12.03 1.67
N ALA A 15 3.88 12.97 2.11
CA ALA A 15 3.35 14.03 1.26
C ALA A 15 4.47 14.86 0.62
N ASN A 16 5.48 15.26 1.41
CA ASN A 16 6.64 16.01 0.89
C ASN A 16 7.46 15.16 -0.09
N ALA A 17 7.69 13.88 0.21
CA ALA A 17 8.40 12.98 -0.70
C ALA A 17 7.67 12.78 -2.04
N ILE A 18 6.34 12.81 -2.05
CA ILE A 18 5.54 12.77 -3.30
C ILE A 18 5.68 14.09 -4.06
N LEU A 19 5.64 15.24 -3.37
CA LEU A 19 5.78 16.55 -4.01
C LEU A 19 7.19 16.80 -4.58
N GLU A 20 8.23 16.24 -3.93
CA GLU A 20 9.63 16.37 -4.35
C GLU A 20 10.04 15.33 -5.42
N ALA A 21 9.26 14.27 -5.61
CA ALA A 21 9.59 13.22 -6.56
C ALA A 21 9.32 13.65 -8.00
N ASP A 22 10.28 13.36 -8.90
CA ASP A 22 10.07 13.48 -10.35
C ASP A 22 9.25 12.30 -10.85
N TYR A 23 7.93 12.44 -10.75
CA TYR A 23 7.00 11.57 -11.43
C TYR A 23 6.91 12.01 -12.88
N SER A 24 7.75 11.46 -13.74
CA SER A 24 7.67 11.67 -15.19
C SER A 24 6.44 10.95 -15.77
N ILE A 25 5.24 11.44 -15.45
CA ILE A 25 3.94 10.97 -15.92
C ILE A 25 3.44 11.98 -16.96
N PRO A 26 3.27 11.60 -18.24
CA PRO A 26 2.86 12.52 -19.28
C PRO A 26 1.53 13.22 -18.97
N ASN A 27 1.49 14.54 -19.14
CA ASN A 27 0.30 15.37 -18.96
C ASN A 27 -0.33 15.32 -17.56
N VAL A 28 0.47 15.07 -16.51
CA VAL A 28 0.03 15.18 -15.12
C VAL A 28 0.88 16.22 -14.39
N GLU A 29 0.22 17.19 -13.79
CA GLU A 29 0.83 18.20 -12.93
C GLU A 29 0.53 17.85 -11.48
N ILE A 30 1.57 17.66 -10.66
CA ILE A 30 1.44 17.34 -9.25
C ILE A 30 1.62 18.62 -8.44
N LEU A 31 0.63 18.94 -7.60
CA LEU A 31 0.54 20.19 -6.86
C LEU A 31 0.20 19.92 -5.39
N PRO A 32 0.60 20.77 -4.45
CA PRO A 32 0.09 20.69 -3.08
C PRO A 32 -1.40 21.05 -3.05
N TRP A 33 -2.16 20.39 -2.16
CA TRP A 33 -3.55 20.74 -1.88
C TRP A 33 -3.66 22.11 -1.22
N GLN A 34 -4.64 22.89 -1.66
CA GLN A 34 -5.03 24.14 -1.03
C GLN A 34 -6.56 24.18 -0.93
N PRO A 35 -7.15 24.52 0.23
CA PRO A 35 -8.60 24.61 0.38
C PRO A 35 -9.27 25.61 -0.59
N SER A 36 -8.51 26.57 -1.12
CA SER A 36 -8.94 27.56 -2.10
C SER A 36 -9.02 27.05 -3.54
N ILE A 37 -8.76 25.76 -3.81
CA ILE A 37 -8.87 25.19 -5.16
C ILE A 37 -10.35 25.20 -5.60
N THR A 38 -10.65 25.97 -6.65
CA THR A 38 -12.01 26.17 -7.19
C THR A 38 -12.26 25.49 -8.53
N THR A 39 -11.33 24.67 -9.03
CA THR A 39 -11.49 23.98 -10.31
C THR A 39 -12.72 23.07 -10.31
N SER A 40 -13.45 23.03 -11.42
CA SER A 40 -14.55 22.10 -11.66
C SER A 40 -14.13 20.88 -12.48
N SER A 41 -12.90 20.87 -12.99
CA SER A 41 -12.38 19.77 -13.81
C SER A 41 -12.01 18.55 -12.96
N PRO A 42 -12.33 17.32 -13.43
CA PRO A 42 -11.87 16.09 -12.78
C PRO A 42 -10.36 16.08 -12.58
N SER A 43 -9.95 15.71 -11.38
CA SER A 43 -8.57 15.70 -10.89
C SER A 43 -8.29 14.41 -10.12
N ILE A 44 -7.10 14.31 -9.52
CA ILE A 44 -6.73 13.23 -8.62
C ILE A 44 -6.34 13.84 -7.27
N ILE A 45 -6.85 13.29 -6.18
CA ILE A 45 -6.44 13.63 -4.81
C ILE A 45 -5.55 12.51 -4.30
N ILE A 46 -4.40 12.86 -3.73
CA ILE A 46 -3.46 11.92 -3.10
C ILE A 46 -3.36 12.33 -1.63
N HIS A 47 -4.10 11.63 -0.77
CA HIS A 47 -4.11 11.91 0.65
C HIS A 47 -3.02 11.12 1.37
N ALA A 48 -2.08 11.83 1.97
CA ALA A 48 -1.01 11.32 2.82
C ALA A 48 -0.95 12.14 4.13
N GLY A 49 -2.13 12.42 4.68
CA GLY A 49 -2.33 13.30 5.83
C GLY A 49 -2.95 12.60 7.03
N SER A 50 -3.18 13.36 8.10
CA SER A 50 -3.84 12.87 9.32
C SER A 50 -5.37 12.83 9.24
N GLY A 51 -5.95 13.20 8.09
CA GLY A 51 -7.40 13.29 7.89
C GLY A 51 -8.03 14.65 8.25
N ARG A 52 -7.25 15.67 8.61
CA ARG A 52 -7.79 17.02 8.93
C ARG A 52 -8.49 17.66 7.74
N GLU A 53 -7.96 17.42 6.54
CA GLU A 53 -8.46 17.94 5.27
C GLU A 53 -9.42 16.95 4.58
N LEU A 54 -9.79 15.85 5.24
CA LEU A 54 -10.50 14.75 4.60
C LEU A 54 -11.86 15.17 4.05
N GLN A 55 -12.68 15.86 4.86
CA GLN A 55 -14.01 16.29 4.43
C GLN A 55 -13.96 17.18 3.19
N ASP A 56 -13.07 18.18 3.18
CA ASP A 56 -12.90 19.08 2.04
C ASP A 56 -12.51 18.32 0.76
N CYS A 57 -11.66 17.30 0.90
CA CYS A 57 -11.23 16.45 -0.21
C CYS A 57 -12.37 15.55 -0.72
N LEU A 58 -13.16 14.97 0.18
CA LEU A 58 -14.34 14.15 -0.17
C LEU A 58 -15.38 15.00 -0.93
N ASP A 59 -15.68 16.20 -0.43
CA ASP A 59 -16.62 17.13 -1.06
C ASP A 59 -16.12 17.60 -2.43
N PHE A 60 -14.81 17.84 -2.57
CA PHE A 60 -14.20 18.14 -3.85
C PHE A 60 -14.36 16.98 -4.84
N CYS A 61 -14.06 15.75 -4.43
CA CYS A 61 -14.19 14.59 -5.30
C CYS A 61 -15.62 14.33 -5.73
N ALA A 62 -16.59 14.44 -4.81
CA ALA A 62 -18.01 14.30 -5.12
C ALA A 62 -18.51 15.35 -6.11
N ARG A 63 -18.01 16.58 -6.04
CA ARG A 63 -18.41 17.67 -6.94
C ARG A 63 -17.77 17.60 -8.33
N THR A 64 -16.58 17.02 -8.44
CA THR A 64 -15.75 17.08 -9.65
C THR A 64 -15.57 15.73 -10.34
N ASP A 65 -16.17 14.66 -9.82
CA ASP A 65 -15.90 13.27 -10.24
C ASP A 65 -14.39 12.93 -10.22
N SER A 66 -13.66 13.48 -9.23
CA SER A 66 -12.23 13.22 -9.06
C SER A 66 -11.96 11.87 -8.41
N VAL A 67 -10.79 11.30 -8.71
CA VAL A 67 -10.31 10.09 -8.05
C VAL A 67 -9.65 10.49 -6.73
N PHE A 68 -9.99 9.79 -5.64
CA PHE A 68 -9.33 9.95 -4.34
C PHE A 68 -8.43 8.74 -4.08
N ILE A 69 -7.13 8.96 -3.88
CA ILE A 69 -6.16 7.96 -3.45
C ILE A 69 -5.83 8.20 -1.98
N GLU A 70 -6.15 7.24 -1.12
CA GLU A 70 -5.88 7.27 0.32
C GLU A 70 -4.63 6.44 0.63
N LEU A 71 -3.56 7.09 1.09
CA LEU A 71 -2.30 6.45 1.49
C LEU A 71 -2.14 6.33 3.02
N SER A 72 -3.01 6.97 3.80
CA SER A 72 -2.96 6.89 5.26
C SER A 72 -3.73 5.67 5.77
N THR A 73 -3.28 5.13 6.91
CA THR A 73 -3.91 4.01 7.61
C THR A 73 -4.83 4.48 8.74
N GLY A 74 -5.88 3.73 9.04
CA GLY A 74 -6.71 3.91 10.23
C GLY A 74 -7.70 5.06 10.16
N LEU A 75 -8.00 5.54 8.95
CA LEU A 75 -8.99 6.60 8.72
C LEU A 75 -10.35 6.00 8.34
N GLU A 76 -11.39 6.81 8.47
CA GLU A 76 -12.77 6.40 8.14
C GLU A 76 -12.96 6.02 6.66
N THR A 77 -12.08 6.50 5.78
CA THR A 77 -12.03 6.14 4.35
C THR A 77 -11.95 4.64 4.11
N GLU A 78 -11.38 3.85 5.03
CA GLU A 78 -11.30 2.40 4.91
C GLU A 78 -12.68 1.71 4.82
N LYS A 79 -13.71 2.34 5.37
CA LYS A 79 -15.09 1.83 5.47
C LYS A 79 -16.11 2.68 4.71
N LEU A 80 -15.66 3.73 4.03
CA LEU A 80 -16.53 4.69 3.38
C LEU A 80 -17.02 4.19 2.03
N GLU A 81 -18.33 4.29 1.79
CA GLU A 81 -18.91 4.15 0.45
C GLU A 81 -18.98 5.53 -0.21
N THR A 82 -18.56 5.62 -1.48
CA THR A 82 -18.43 6.89 -2.20
C THR A 82 -19.10 6.85 -3.57
N ALA A 83 -19.63 8.00 -4.01
CA ALA A 83 -20.19 8.18 -5.35
C ALA A 83 -19.14 8.55 -6.42
N PHE A 84 -17.86 8.51 -6.05
CA PHE A 84 -16.68 8.76 -6.88
C PHE A 84 -15.63 7.67 -6.61
N PRO A 85 -14.60 7.49 -7.46
CA PRO A 85 -13.58 6.48 -7.24
C PRO A 85 -12.70 6.80 -6.02
N LEU A 86 -12.75 5.95 -5.00
CA LEU A 86 -11.88 5.99 -3.82
C LEU A 86 -10.97 4.78 -3.83
N VAL A 87 -9.65 4.97 -3.84
CA VAL A 87 -8.63 3.92 -3.84
C VAL A 87 -7.92 3.91 -2.48
N ILE A 88 -8.17 2.88 -1.68
CA ILE A 88 -7.51 2.64 -0.39
C ILE A 88 -6.18 1.91 -0.62
N CYS A 89 -5.07 2.58 -0.35
CA CYS A 89 -3.73 2.10 -0.64
C CYS A 89 -2.68 2.52 0.42
N PRO A 90 -2.82 2.07 1.68
CA PRO A 90 -1.83 2.37 2.72
C PRO A 90 -0.46 1.69 2.51
N ASN A 91 -0.40 0.66 1.68
CA ASN A 91 0.84 -0.01 1.29
C ASN A 91 1.02 0.19 -0.21
N THR A 92 2.15 0.76 -0.63
CA THR A 92 2.44 1.03 -2.05
C THR A 92 3.54 0.13 -2.61
N SER A 93 3.98 -0.90 -1.88
CA SER A 93 4.94 -1.88 -2.39
C SER A 93 4.27 -2.83 -3.40
N ILE A 94 4.20 -2.42 -4.67
CA ILE A 94 3.44 -3.13 -5.72
C ILE A 94 3.83 -4.59 -5.86
N LEU A 95 5.13 -4.91 -5.77
CA LEU A 95 5.60 -6.30 -5.85
C LEU A 95 5.06 -7.13 -4.69
N LEU A 96 5.13 -6.61 -3.47
CA LEU A 96 4.56 -7.26 -2.28
C LEU A 96 3.04 -7.42 -2.43
N LEU A 97 2.33 -6.39 -2.89
CA LEU A 97 0.88 -6.45 -3.11
C LEU A 97 0.48 -7.52 -4.13
N LYS A 98 1.25 -7.70 -5.22
CA LYS A 98 1.03 -8.79 -6.17
C LYS A 98 1.20 -10.16 -5.54
N THR A 99 2.21 -10.31 -4.68
CA THR A 99 2.39 -11.55 -3.89
C THR A 99 1.23 -11.77 -2.93
N LEU A 100 0.74 -10.73 -2.24
CA LEU A 100 -0.41 -10.82 -1.35
C LEU A 100 -1.69 -11.21 -2.12
N HIS A 101 -1.90 -10.64 -3.31
CA HIS A 101 -3.02 -11.00 -4.17
C HIS A 101 -2.93 -12.48 -4.59
N MET A 102 -1.75 -12.95 -5.03
CA MET A 102 -1.53 -14.36 -5.35
C MET A 102 -1.88 -15.27 -4.17
N LEU A 103 -1.41 -14.94 -2.96
CA LEU A 103 -1.72 -15.71 -1.75
C LEU A 103 -3.21 -15.63 -1.41
N GLN A 104 -3.85 -14.48 -1.54
CA GLN A 104 -5.29 -14.32 -1.29
C GLN A 104 -6.12 -15.22 -2.21
N GLN A 105 -5.73 -15.36 -3.49
CA GLN A 105 -6.44 -16.20 -4.44
C GLN A 105 -6.19 -17.70 -4.21
N PHE A 106 -4.95 -18.10 -3.92
CA PHE A 106 -4.55 -19.51 -3.99
C PHE A 106 -4.04 -20.10 -2.67
N GLY A 107 -3.88 -19.30 -1.62
CA GLY A 107 -3.29 -19.71 -0.35
C GLY A 107 -4.09 -20.80 0.36
N HIS A 108 -5.41 -20.80 0.20
CA HIS A 108 -6.31 -21.81 0.78
C HIS A 108 -6.01 -23.24 0.31
N ASN A 109 -5.35 -23.41 -0.84
CA ASN A 109 -4.91 -24.72 -1.33
C ASN A 109 -3.85 -25.37 -0.44
N PHE A 110 -3.21 -24.59 0.44
CA PHE A 110 -2.16 -25.07 1.34
C PHE A 110 -2.63 -25.30 2.79
N LYS A 111 -3.92 -25.13 3.09
CA LYS A 111 -4.45 -25.11 4.47
C LYS A 111 -4.16 -26.37 5.31
N ASP A 112 -3.95 -27.52 4.65
CA ASP A 112 -3.73 -28.82 5.30
C ASP A 112 -2.23 -29.17 5.47
N TYR A 113 -1.32 -28.25 5.12
CA TYR A 113 0.13 -28.42 5.24
C TYR A 113 0.70 -27.79 6.53
N GLU A 114 1.93 -28.16 6.86
CA GLU A 114 2.68 -27.49 7.94
C GLU A 114 3.16 -26.12 7.44
N ILE A 115 2.52 -25.05 7.92
CA ILE A 115 2.85 -23.69 7.54
C ILE A 115 3.46 -22.93 8.74
N SER A 116 4.57 -22.25 8.50
CA SER A 116 5.12 -21.25 9.42
C SER A 116 5.25 -19.89 8.73
N ILE A 117 4.94 -18.84 9.48
CA ILE A 117 4.97 -17.46 9.01
C ILE A 117 5.83 -16.66 9.99
N MET A 118 6.81 -15.96 9.46
CA MET A 118 7.68 -15.06 10.20
C MET A 118 7.66 -13.68 9.55
N GLU A 119 7.65 -12.64 10.37
CA GLU A 119 7.80 -11.26 9.91
C GLU A 119 8.88 -10.53 10.71
N SER A 120 9.44 -9.49 10.10
CA SER A 120 10.45 -8.65 10.74
C SER A 120 10.29 -7.18 10.38
N HIS A 121 10.44 -6.35 11.40
CA HIS A 121 10.40 -4.89 11.40
C HIS A 121 11.31 -4.32 12.48
N GLN A 122 11.56 -3.01 12.43
CA GLN A 122 12.28 -2.31 13.49
C GLN A 122 11.61 -2.49 14.87
N SER A 123 12.40 -2.52 15.94
CA SER A 123 11.93 -2.77 17.31
C SER A 123 10.91 -1.74 17.82
N SER A 124 10.95 -0.52 17.29
CA SER A 124 10.03 0.56 17.62
C SER A 124 8.63 0.41 17.01
N LYS A 125 8.41 -0.56 16.10
CA LYS A 125 7.10 -0.83 15.52
C LYS A 125 6.25 -1.66 16.49
N LEU A 126 5.34 -0.97 17.17
CA LEU A 126 4.39 -1.56 18.13
C LEU A 126 3.03 -1.91 17.53
N THR A 127 2.76 -1.49 16.29
CA THR A 127 1.51 -1.81 15.60
C THR A 127 1.50 -3.25 15.15
N GLU A 128 0.29 -3.81 15.03
CA GLU A 128 0.09 -5.16 14.52
C GLU A 128 0.72 -5.35 13.13
N PRO A 129 1.28 -6.54 12.84
CA PRO A 129 1.91 -6.82 11.55
C PRO A 129 0.83 -7.13 10.50
N GLY A 130 0.06 -6.11 10.10
CA GLY A 130 -1.12 -6.28 9.22
C GLY A 130 -0.85 -7.07 7.93
N THR A 131 0.30 -6.88 7.30
CA THR A 131 0.70 -7.68 6.13
C THR A 131 0.89 -9.16 6.46
N ALA A 132 1.52 -9.48 7.58
CA ALA A 132 1.71 -10.87 8.02
C ALA A 132 0.37 -11.52 8.39
N TYR A 133 -0.54 -10.77 9.00
CA TYR A 133 -1.91 -11.25 9.28
C TYR A 133 -2.72 -11.47 8.00
N HIS A 134 -2.56 -10.62 6.99
CA HIS A 134 -3.16 -10.85 5.67
C HIS A 134 -2.64 -12.15 5.03
N ILE A 135 -1.33 -12.40 5.12
CA ILE A 135 -0.71 -13.67 4.67
C ILE A 135 -1.29 -14.86 5.45
N ALA A 136 -1.36 -14.74 6.78
CA ALA A 136 -1.87 -15.79 7.66
C ALA A 136 -3.33 -16.14 7.35
N ASN A 137 -4.19 -15.14 7.19
CA ASN A 137 -5.59 -15.32 6.77
C ASN A 137 -5.70 -16.05 5.43
N SER A 138 -4.88 -15.65 4.45
CA SER A 138 -4.89 -16.26 3.11
C SER A 138 -4.47 -17.73 3.13
N LEU A 139 -3.65 -18.13 4.11
CA LEU A 139 -3.13 -19.48 4.30
C LEU A 139 -3.86 -20.26 5.40
N HIS A 140 -4.93 -19.70 5.99
CA HIS A 140 -5.67 -20.28 7.13
C HIS A 140 -4.80 -20.59 8.36
N VAL A 141 -3.78 -19.75 8.61
CA VAL A 141 -2.93 -19.82 9.80
C VAL A 141 -3.45 -18.85 10.86
N ALA A 142 -3.59 -19.32 12.11
CA ALA A 142 -3.97 -18.48 13.23
C ALA A 142 -2.92 -17.38 13.51
N HIS A 143 -3.33 -16.17 13.84
CA HIS A 143 -2.44 -15.01 13.98
C HIS A 143 -1.39 -15.21 15.08
N GLU A 144 -1.72 -15.95 16.13
CA GLU A 144 -0.83 -16.27 17.26
C GLU A 144 0.36 -17.14 16.84
N ARG A 145 0.27 -17.78 15.67
CA ARG A 145 1.37 -18.58 15.09
C ARG A 145 2.33 -17.75 14.23
N VAL A 146 2.05 -16.47 14.00
CA VAL A 146 2.96 -15.56 13.29
C VAL A 146 4.09 -15.15 14.23
N ILE A 147 5.33 -15.38 13.81
CA ILE A 147 6.52 -15.07 14.61
C ILE A 147 7.07 -13.69 14.22
N SER A 148 7.09 -12.77 15.18
CA SER A 148 7.66 -11.43 15.03
C SER A 148 9.12 -11.38 15.46
N ILE A 149 10.02 -11.02 14.55
CA ILE A 149 11.44 -10.80 14.85
C ILE A 149 11.72 -9.30 14.97
N ARG A 150 12.28 -8.90 16.12
CA ARG A 150 12.67 -7.51 16.43
C ARG A 150 14.14 -7.36 16.86
N ASP A 151 14.83 -8.45 17.17
CA ASP A 151 16.23 -8.43 17.58
C ASP A 151 17.15 -8.10 16.39
N ALA A 152 17.85 -6.97 16.46
CA ALA A 152 18.68 -6.46 15.36
C ALA A 152 19.79 -7.44 14.93
N LYS A 153 20.35 -8.23 15.85
CA LYS A 153 21.36 -9.25 15.50
C LYS A 153 20.75 -10.37 14.68
N THR A 154 19.61 -10.90 15.11
CA THR A 154 18.85 -11.89 14.34
C THR A 154 18.45 -11.33 12.97
N GLN A 155 18.02 -10.07 12.92
CA GLN A 155 17.66 -9.39 11.67
C GLN A 155 18.84 -9.29 10.69
N ALA A 156 20.01 -8.89 11.17
CA ALA A 156 21.19 -8.73 10.34
C ALA A 156 21.77 -10.09 9.89
N TYR A 157 21.89 -11.05 10.81
CA TYR A 157 22.71 -12.25 10.58
C TYR A 157 21.92 -13.51 10.24
N LYS A 158 20.65 -13.63 10.67
CA LYS A 158 19.84 -14.83 10.40
C LYS A 158 18.89 -14.66 9.22
N ILE A 159 18.32 -13.47 9.04
CA ILE A 159 17.39 -13.17 7.94
C ILE A 159 17.99 -12.20 6.90
N ASN A 160 19.27 -11.85 7.04
CA ASN A 160 20.06 -11.06 6.09
C ASN A 160 19.41 -9.72 5.71
N ILE A 161 18.96 -8.94 6.70
CA ILE A 161 18.63 -7.52 6.51
C ILE A 161 19.94 -6.72 6.52
N PRO A 162 20.27 -5.96 5.46
CA PRO A 162 21.46 -5.14 5.48
C PRO A 162 21.40 -4.10 6.61
N VAL A 163 22.53 -3.87 7.30
CA VAL A 163 22.60 -2.99 8.48
C VAL A 163 22.02 -1.60 8.21
N ALA A 164 22.24 -1.06 7.01
CA ALA A 164 21.71 0.24 6.59
C ALA A 164 20.17 0.33 6.56
N TYR A 165 19.47 -0.80 6.54
CA TYR A 165 18.01 -0.88 6.45
C TYR A 165 17.33 -1.45 7.69
N LEU A 166 18.05 -1.76 8.78
CA LEU A 166 17.46 -2.33 10.01
C LEU A 166 16.35 -1.46 10.63
N GLU A 167 16.44 -0.15 10.45
CA GLU A 167 15.43 0.79 10.94
C GLU A 167 14.28 1.02 9.95
N LYS A 168 14.40 0.49 8.72
CA LYS A 168 13.51 0.78 7.59
C LYS A 168 13.41 -0.43 6.67
N HIS A 169 12.91 -1.54 7.20
CA HIS A 169 12.58 -2.73 6.41
C HIS A 169 11.20 -3.26 6.73
N ALA A 170 10.67 -4.03 5.78
CA ALA A 170 9.60 -4.98 6.00
C ALA A 170 10.04 -6.31 5.42
N TYR A 171 10.02 -7.37 6.22
CA TYR A 171 10.37 -8.70 5.76
C TYR A 171 9.31 -9.70 6.19
N HIS A 172 8.98 -10.64 5.30
CA HIS A 172 8.11 -11.76 5.60
C HIS A 172 8.69 -13.04 4.98
N GLN A 173 8.58 -14.14 5.71
CA GLN A 173 8.88 -15.48 5.24
C GLN A 173 7.69 -16.39 5.49
N ILE A 174 7.34 -17.16 4.47
CA ILE A 174 6.36 -18.24 4.53
C ILE A 174 7.14 -19.52 4.23
N VAL A 175 6.99 -20.51 5.09
CA VAL A 175 7.51 -21.86 4.84
C VAL A 175 6.35 -22.84 4.91
N ILE A 176 6.17 -23.62 3.84
CA ILE A 176 5.14 -24.66 3.72
C ILE A 176 5.85 -26.00 3.55
N LYS A 177 5.52 -27.00 4.36
CA LYS A 177 6.19 -28.30 4.37
C LYS A 177 5.22 -29.47 4.21
N ASP A 178 5.71 -30.50 3.51
CA ASP A 178 5.14 -31.85 3.49
C ASP A 178 6.26 -32.89 3.49
N LYS A 179 6.52 -33.52 4.64
CA LYS A 179 7.58 -34.52 4.81
C LYS A 179 8.96 -33.99 4.36
N ASN A 180 9.38 -34.34 3.15
CA ASN A 180 10.67 -33.97 2.58
C ASN A 180 10.60 -32.76 1.63
N ASP A 181 9.40 -32.26 1.33
CA ASP A 181 9.18 -31.13 0.44
C ASP A 181 9.06 -29.83 1.25
N GLU A 182 9.73 -28.77 0.79
CA GLU A 182 9.67 -27.43 1.38
C GLU A 182 9.47 -26.38 0.28
N ILE A 183 8.47 -25.51 0.48
CA ILE A 183 8.29 -24.27 -0.28
C ILE A 183 8.63 -23.11 0.65
N LYS A 184 9.47 -22.19 0.16
CA LYS A 184 9.83 -20.96 0.86
C LYS A 184 9.53 -19.74 0.00
N ILE A 185 8.76 -18.82 0.53
CA ILE A 185 8.45 -17.53 -0.10
C ILE A 185 8.96 -16.42 0.81
N GLU A 186 9.80 -15.54 0.28
CA GLU A 186 10.35 -14.41 1.01
C GLU A 186 9.98 -13.09 0.34
N THR A 187 9.60 -12.10 1.14
CA THR A 187 9.40 -10.73 0.69
C THR A 187 10.29 -9.81 1.51
N LYS A 188 10.93 -8.85 0.84
CA LYS A 188 11.83 -7.89 1.47
C LYS A 188 11.63 -6.52 0.84
N VAL A 189 11.19 -5.57 1.65
CA VAL A 189 11.08 -4.16 1.30
C VAL A 189 12.13 -3.42 2.10
N LEU A 190 13.04 -2.74 1.41
CA LEU A 190 14.15 -1.99 2.01
C LEU A 190 13.99 -0.50 1.70
N GLY A 191 14.04 0.34 2.73
CA GLY A 191 13.94 1.78 2.58
C GLY A 191 12.56 2.26 2.09
N HIS A 192 12.52 3.48 1.55
CA HIS A 192 11.30 4.14 1.11
C HIS A 192 11.14 4.22 -0.42
N ASP A 193 12.15 3.80 -1.21
CA ASP A 193 12.12 3.94 -2.67
C ASP A 193 10.98 3.13 -3.31
N SER A 194 10.67 1.97 -2.72
CA SER A 194 9.51 1.17 -3.13
C SER A 194 8.19 1.94 -2.96
N TYR A 195 8.12 2.90 -2.04
CA TYR A 195 6.89 3.65 -1.79
C TYR A 195 6.64 4.69 -2.88
N SER A 196 7.66 5.47 -3.25
CA SER A 196 7.53 6.49 -4.29
C SER A 196 7.22 5.85 -5.65
N ASN A 197 7.95 4.80 -6.04
CA ASN A 197 7.67 4.06 -7.27
C ASN A 197 6.27 3.43 -7.27
N GLY A 198 5.79 3.02 -6.09
CA GLY A 198 4.44 2.52 -5.91
C GLY A 198 3.38 3.57 -6.15
N VAL A 199 3.51 4.74 -5.52
CA VAL A 199 2.63 5.89 -5.72
C VAL A 199 2.58 6.26 -7.21
N LYS A 200 3.73 6.27 -7.91
CA LYS A 200 3.78 6.51 -9.36
C LYS A 200 2.87 5.55 -10.13
N LYS A 201 3.00 4.24 -9.89
CA LYS A 201 2.23 3.21 -10.59
C LYS A 201 0.72 3.32 -10.31
N ILE A 202 0.34 3.62 -9.07
CA ILE A 202 -1.06 3.81 -8.68
C ILE A 202 -1.62 5.06 -9.35
N LEU A 203 -0.85 6.15 -9.39
CA LEU A 203 -1.23 7.38 -10.07
C LEU A 203 -1.39 7.14 -11.58
N GLU A 204 -0.44 6.46 -12.23
CA GLU A 204 -0.54 6.07 -13.65
C GLU A 204 -1.77 5.20 -13.90
N ALA A 205 -2.06 4.23 -13.04
CA ALA A 205 -3.27 3.41 -13.15
C ALA A 205 -4.54 4.26 -13.09
N CYS A 206 -4.62 5.22 -12.17
CA CYS A 206 -5.78 6.12 -12.04
C CYS A 206 -5.88 7.15 -13.18
N VAL A 207 -4.76 7.56 -13.75
CA VAL A 207 -4.72 8.52 -14.87
C VAL A 207 -5.20 7.86 -16.17
N ASN A 208 -4.72 6.64 -16.42
CA ASN A 208 -4.89 5.91 -17.67
C ASN A 208 -6.19 5.08 -17.73
N ASN A 209 -6.84 4.84 -16.60
CA ASN A 209 -8.03 4.00 -16.52
C ASN A 209 -9.19 4.73 -15.85
N LYS A 210 -10.41 4.47 -16.33
CA LYS A 210 -11.63 4.95 -15.67
C LYS A 210 -12.07 3.93 -14.63
N LEU A 211 -11.84 4.23 -13.35
CA LEU A 211 -12.31 3.42 -12.24
C LEU A 211 -13.82 3.61 -12.03
N ALA A 212 -14.50 2.57 -11.54
CA ALA A 212 -15.90 2.68 -11.16
C ALA A 212 -16.07 3.61 -9.94
N ASN A 213 -17.20 4.32 -9.87
CA ASN A 213 -17.54 5.24 -8.78
C ASN A 213 -17.94 4.47 -7.52
N ARG A 214 -16.94 3.94 -6.81
CA ARG A 214 -17.06 3.23 -5.55
C ARG A 214 -15.70 3.16 -4.86
N ARG A 215 -15.69 2.56 -3.66
CA ARG A 215 -14.45 2.16 -2.99
C ARG A 215 -13.78 0.99 -3.72
N HIS A 216 -12.48 1.13 -3.90
CA HIS A 216 -11.52 0.12 -4.36
C HIS A 216 -10.38 0.06 -3.34
N THR A 217 -9.75 -1.10 -3.25
CA THR A 217 -8.47 -1.28 -2.57
C THR A 217 -7.36 -1.38 -3.61
N VAL A 218 -6.11 -1.19 -3.21
CA VAL A 218 -4.98 -1.43 -4.11
C VAL A 218 -4.92 -2.86 -4.63
N LEU A 219 -5.42 -3.85 -3.87
CA LEU A 219 -5.52 -5.24 -4.32
C LEU A 219 -6.57 -5.41 -5.42
N ASP A 220 -7.64 -4.60 -5.42
CA ASP A 220 -8.59 -4.58 -6.53
C ASP A 220 -7.92 -4.08 -7.83
N LEU A 221 -7.05 -3.07 -7.74
CA LEU A 221 -6.29 -2.60 -8.90
C LEU A 221 -5.31 -3.67 -9.43
N VAL A 222 -4.70 -4.46 -8.54
CA VAL A 222 -3.90 -5.63 -8.93
C VAL A 222 -4.79 -6.67 -9.65
N ALA A 223 -5.95 -6.99 -9.09
CA ALA A 223 -6.88 -7.97 -9.66
C ALA A 223 -7.40 -7.56 -11.05
N MET A 224 -7.58 -6.25 -11.28
CA MET A 224 -7.95 -5.68 -12.58
C MET A 224 -6.79 -5.64 -13.59
N GLY A 225 -5.57 -6.02 -13.20
CA GLY A 225 -4.39 -5.98 -14.06
C GLY A 225 -3.86 -4.56 -14.32
N LEU A 226 -4.18 -3.59 -13.45
CA LEU A 226 -3.81 -2.19 -13.62
C LEU A 226 -2.45 -1.82 -13.00
N LEU A 227 -1.87 -2.71 -12.18
CA LEU A 227 -0.61 -2.51 -11.44
C LEU A 227 0.44 -3.58 -11.77
#